data_AF-A0A3C0IU15-F1
#
_entry.id   AF-A0A3C0IU15-F1
#
_cell.length_a   1.000
_cell.length_b   1.000
_cell.length_c   1.000
_cell.angle_alpha   90.00
_cell.angle_beta   90.00
_cell.angle_gamma   90.00
#
_symmetry.space_group_name_H-M   'P 1'
#
loop_
_entity.id
_entity.type
_entity.pdbx_description
1 polymer ?
#
loop_
_entity_poly.entity_id
_entity_poly.type
_entity_poly.pdbx_seq_one_letter_code
_entity_poly.pdbx_strand_id
1 'polypeptide(L)' 'MQFRNFKMVGYVVFGRGSFNQLDGILAPQRKAGAPMVFLLDHYFKGSALEQRIP' A
#
# COMPACT_ATOMS: atom_id res chain seq x y z
N MET A 1 13.41 -30.48 -19.41
CA MET A 1 13.41 -29.02 -19.17
C MET A 1 12.89 -28.76 -17.77
N GLN A 2 13.58 -27.94 -16.97
CA GLN A 2 13.16 -27.57 -15.61
C GLN A 2 12.81 -26.09 -15.59
N PHE A 3 11.55 -25.77 -15.31
CA PHE A 3 11.06 -24.40 -15.25
C PHE A 3 10.96 -23.96 -13.79
N ARG A 4 11.26 -22.67 -13.53
CA ARG A 4 11.04 -22.08 -12.21
C ARG A 4 9.60 -21.60 -12.12
N ASN A 5 8.90 -22.00 -11.06
CA ASN A 5 7.63 -21.39 -10.72
C ASN A 5 7.89 -20.04 -10.03
N PHE A 6 7.77 -18.94 -10.79
CA PHE A 6 8.01 -17.61 -10.27
C PHE A 6 6.74 -17.03 -9.67
N LYS A 7 6.77 -16.74 -8.36
CA LYS A 7 5.64 -16.14 -7.67
C LYS A 7 5.49 -14.68 -8.09
N MET A 8 4.35 -14.37 -8.70
CA MET A 8 3.96 -13.01 -9.07
C MET A 8 3.24 -12.29 -7.93
N VAL A 9 3.15 -10.97 -8.03
CA VAL A 9 2.30 -10.15 -7.15
C VAL A 9 0.84 -10.53 -7.36
N GLY A 10 0.11 -10.84 -6.28
CA GLY A 10 -1.25 -11.38 -6.38
C GLY A 10 -2.35 -10.35 -6.65
N TYR A 11 -2.14 -9.08 -6.29
CA TYR A 11 -3.12 -8.01 -6.47
C TYR A 11 -2.43 -6.74 -6.95
N VAL A 12 -2.98 -6.11 -7.99
CA VAL A 12 -2.48 -4.87 -8.57
C VAL A 12 -3.65 -3.90 -8.71
N VAL A 13 -3.47 -2.69 -8.21
CA VAL A 13 -4.39 -1.57 -8.44
C VAL A 13 -3.65 -0.53 -9.27
N PHE A 14 -4.15 -0.22 -10.45
CA PHE A 14 -3.49 0.68 -11.39
C PHE A 14 -4.45 1.72 -11.93
N GLY A 15 -3.99 2.97 -12.06
CA GLY A 15 -4.76 4.09 -12.59
C GLY A 15 -4.56 5.37 -11.80
N ARG A 16 -4.86 6.52 -12.43
CA ARG A 16 -4.83 7.82 -11.75
C ARG A 16 -5.85 7.82 -10.60
N GLY A 17 -5.41 8.21 -9.41
CA GLY A 17 -6.26 8.25 -8.22
C GLY A 17 -6.42 6.92 -7.48
N SER A 18 -5.75 5.84 -7.91
CA SER A 18 -5.80 4.53 -7.22
C SER A 18 -5.43 4.60 -5.74
N PHE A 19 -4.57 5.54 -5.34
CA PHE A 19 -4.18 5.76 -3.95
C PHE A 19 -5.37 6.02 -3.02
N ASN A 20 -6.49 6.56 -3.51
CA ASN A 20 -7.70 6.77 -2.71
C ASN A 20 -8.31 5.47 -2.16
N GLN A 21 -7.97 4.31 -2.75
CA GLN A 21 -8.48 3.01 -2.30
C GLN A 21 -7.63 2.41 -1.16
N LEU A 22 -6.48 3.01 -0.82
CA LEU A 22 -5.52 2.45 0.13
C LEU A 22 -6.17 2.13 1.49
N ASP A 23 -6.97 3.04 2.04
CA ASP A 23 -7.62 2.81 3.34
C ASP A 23 -8.58 1.61 3.31
N GLY A 24 -9.41 1.52 2.27
CA GLY A 24 -10.33 0.39 2.09
C GLY A 24 -9.62 -0.95 1.90
N ILE A 25 -8.46 -0.95 1.22
CA ILE A 25 -7.62 -2.14 1.04
C ILE A 25 -7.02 -2.59 2.38
N LEU A 26 -6.63 -1.64 3.25
CA LEU A 26 -6.00 -1.93 4.53
C LEU A 26 -7.01 -2.23 5.64
N ALA A 27 -8.25 -1.73 5.55
CA ALA A 27 -9.31 -1.93 6.54
C ALA A 27 -9.45 -3.39 7.05
N PRO A 28 -9.53 -4.43 6.18
CA PRO A 28 -9.62 -5.81 6.65
C PRO A 28 -8.35 -6.35 7.31
N GLN A 29 -7.20 -5.69 7.15
CA GLN A 29 -5.92 -6.07 7.74
C GLN A 29 -5.64 -5.37 9.08
N ARG A 30 -6.37 -4.29 9.40
CA ARG A 30 -6.23 -3.58 10.68
C ARG A 30 -6.68 -4.48 11.82
N LYS A 31 -5.82 -4.65 12.82
CA LYS A 31 -6.09 -5.41 14.04
C LYS A 31 -6.31 -4.47 15.21
N ALA A 32 -7.34 -4.72 16.00
CA ALA A 32 -7.58 -3.97 17.22
C ALA A 32 -6.37 -4.09 18.17
N GLY A 33 -5.93 -2.94 18.72
CA GLY A 33 -4.80 -2.89 19.64
C GLY A 33 -3.41 -3.08 19.01
N ALA A 34 -3.29 -3.08 17.68
CA ALA A 34 -2.01 -3.21 16.98
C ALA A 34 -1.71 -1.98 16.10
N PRO A 35 -0.46 -1.51 16.04
CA PRO A 35 -0.07 -0.42 15.15
C PRO A 35 0.07 -0.91 13.69
N MET A 36 0.00 0.04 12.76
CA MET A 36 0.35 -0.14 11.36
C MET A 36 1.48 0.83 11.01
N VAL A 37 2.47 0.35 10.26
CA VAL A 37 3.68 1.12 9.95
C VAL A 37 3.63 1.57 8.50
N PHE A 38 3.79 2.86 8.27
CA PHE A 38 3.88 3.46 6.95
C PHE A 38 5.28 3.99 6.73
N LEU A 39 5.94 3.48 5.69
CA LEU A 39 7.26 3.95 5.26
C LEU A 39 7.04 4.96 4.13
N LEU A 40 7.15 6.24 4.45
CA LEU A 40 7.07 7.33 3.49
C LEU A 40 8.47 7.88 3.22
N ASP A 41 8.79 8.06 1.95
CA ASP A 41 10.03 8.70 1.53
C ASP A 41 10.06 10.16 2.00
N HIS A 42 11.19 10.61 2.55
CA HIS A 42 11.45 11.99 2.95
C HIS A 42 11.16 13.03 1.85
N TYR A 43 11.24 12.64 0.57
CA TYR A 43 10.86 13.46 -0.56
C TYR A 43 9.42 14.04 -0.43
N PHE A 44 8.51 13.29 0.18
CA PHE A 44 7.10 13.69 0.33
C PHE A 44 6.82 14.59 1.54
N LYS A 45 7.83 15.00 2.29
CA LYS A 45 7.67 15.90 3.45
C LYS A 45 7.07 17.24 3.01
N GLY A 46 6.00 17.67 3.68
CA GLY A 46 5.22 18.88 3.36
C GLY A 46 4.30 18.75 2.15
N SER A 47 4.23 17.57 1.52
CA SER A 47 3.37 17.34 0.36
C SER A 47 1.95 16.94 0.76
N ALA A 48 1.01 17.05 -0.19
CA ALA A 48 -0.35 16.55 -0.01
C ALA A 48 -0.41 15.03 0.22
N LEU A 49 0.62 14.27 -0.15
CA LEU A 49 0.63 12.81 0.07
C LEU A 49 0.84 12.46 1.55
N GLU A 50 1.65 13.23 2.27
CA GLU A 50 1.95 13.02 3.70
C GLU A 50 0.65 13.04 4.53
N GLN A 51 -0.26 13.95 4.20
CA GLN A 51 -1.56 14.10 4.87
C GLN A 51 -2.61 13.05 4.48
N ARG A 52 -2.31 12.20 3.49
CA ARG A 52 -3.25 11.21 2.93
C ARG A 52 -2.93 9.77 3.34
N ILE A 53 -1.92 9.56 4.18
CA ILE A 53 -1.62 8.25 4.75
C ILE A 53 -2.69 7.93 5.81
N PRO A 54 -3.39 6.77 5.71
CA PRO A 54 -4.51 6.43 6.59
C PRO A 54 -4.10 5.74 7.89
#